data_AF-S3XCT3-F1
#
_entry.id   AF-S3XCT3-F1
#
_cell.length_a   1.000
_cell.length_b   1.000
_cell.length_c   1.000
_cell.angle_alpha   90.00
_cell.angle_beta   90.00
_cell.angle_gamma   90.00
#
_symmetry.space_group_name_H-M   'P 1'
#
loop_
_entity.id
_entity.type
_entity.pdbx_description
1 polymer ?
#
loop_
_entity_poly.entity_id
_entity_poly.type
_entity_poly.pdbx_seq_one_letter_code
_entity_poly.pdbx_strand_id
1 'polypeptide(L)'
;MNLQRGAGSGLVIAIIMVLAMAGLVAAIHGGWLASGQRARSAADIVALAAAQAHADGADGCAQGGRAAEQNRARLVECELTSGYGEFVIDITVEVEVLPAIPDAPRTARASARAGIVSDVSGG
;
A
#
# COMPACT_ATOMS: atom_id res chain seq x y z
N MET A 1 2.65 -52.89 29.60
CA MET A 1 3.38 -51.64 29.91
C MET A 1 2.63 -50.46 29.27
N ASN A 2 1.71 -49.89 30.04
CA ASN A 2 1.20 -48.51 30.06
C ASN A 2 0.94 -47.78 28.72
N LEU A 3 -0.33 -47.77 28.30
CA LEU A 3 -0.94 -46.81 27.36
C LEU A 3 -1.12 -45.39 27.97
N GLN A 4 -0.29 -44.98 28.94
CA GLN A 4 -0.44 -43.69 29.63
C GLN A 4 0.24 -42.49 28.92
N ARG A 5 0.86 -42.69 27.75
CA ARG A 5 1.63 -41.64 27.04
C ARG A 5 0.90 -40.95 25.88
N GLY A 6 -0.39 -41.25 25.65
CA GLY A 6 -1.15 -40.73 24.49
C GLY A 6 -2.06 -39.53 24.75
N ALA A 7 -2.56 -39.34 25.98
CA ALA A 7 -3.63 -38.36 26.23
C ALA A 7 -3.13 -36.91 26.31
N GLY A 8 -2.00 -36.66 26.98
CA GLY A 8 -1.42 -35.31 27.09
C GLY A 8 -0.70 -34.85 25.83
N SER A 9 -0.04 -35.77 25.13
CA SER A 9 0.69 -35.52 23.87
C SER A 9 -0.27 -35.21 22.72
N GLY A 10 -1.42 -35.89 22.63
CA GLY A 10 -2.44 -35.58 21.63
C GLY A 10 -3.01 -34.16 21.78
N LEU A 11 -3.29 -33.74 23.02
CA LEU A 11 -3.77 -32.39 23.33
C LEU A 11 -2.72 -31.32 23.01
N VAL A 12 -1.45 -31.56 23.35
CA VAL A 12 -0.35 -30.64 23.03
C VAL A 12 -0.15 -30.52 21.51
N ILE A 13 -0.18 -31.62 20.77
CA ILE A 13 -0.08 -31.60 19.30
C ILE A 13 -1.27 -30.84 18.68
N ALA A 14 -2.48 -31.07 19.19
CA ALA A 14 -3.67 -30.37 18.72
C ALA A 14 -3.58 -28.85 18.97
N ILE A 15 -3.11 -28.42 20.15
CA ILE A 15 -2.91 -27.00 20.47
C ILE A 15 -1.84 -26.39 19.56
N ILE A 16 -0.71 -27.07 19.35
CA ILE A 16 0.35 -26.59 18.44
C ILE A 16 -0.18 -26.44 17.01
N MET A 17 -0.95 -27.42 16.52
CA MET A 17 -1.59 -27.36 15.20
C MET A 17 -2.56 -26.18 15.07
N VAL A 18 -3.41 -25.95 16.08
CA VAL A 18 -4.35 -24.82 16.08
C VAL A 18 -3.61 -23.49 16.09
N LEU A 19 -2.58 -23.34 16.92
CA LEU A 19 -1.76 -22.12 16.98
C LEU A 19 -1.01 -21.89 15.66
N ALA A 20 -0.43 -22.93 15.05
CA ALA A 20 0.24 -22.83 13.77
C ALA A 20 -0.73 -22.41 12.66
N MET A 21 -1.95 -22.98 12.64
CA MET A 21 -2.97 -22.64 11.66
C MET A 21 -3.48 -21.21 11.85
N ALA A 22 -3.72 -20.77 13.09
CA ALA A 22 -4.07 -19.38 13.40
C ALA A 22 -2.98 -18.39 12.98
N GLY A 23 -1.70 -18.73 13.23
CA GLY A 23 -0.55 -17.94 12.78
C GLY A 23 -0.47 -17.84 11.26
N LEU A 24 -0.73 -18.94 10.55
CA LEU A 24 -0.76 -18.96 9.08
C LEU A 24 -1.90 -18.09 8.53
N VAL A 25 -3.11 -18.21 9.09
CA VAL A 25 -4.27 -17.39 8.73
C VAL A 25 -3.97 -15.90 8.98
N ALA A 26 -3.40 -15.56 10.13
CA ALA A 26 -3.00 -14.19 10.45
C ALA A 26 -1.92 -13.66 9.49
N ALA A 27 -0.95 -14.48 9.09
CA ALA A 27 0.06 -14.10 8.12
C ALA A 27 -0.51 -13.87 6.71
N ILE A 28 -1.48 -14.70 6.28
CA ILE A 28 -2.17 -14.55 5.00
C ILE A 28 -3.00 -13.26 4.98
N HIS A 29 -3.81 -13.03 6.01
CA HIS A 29 -4.59 -11.78 6.13
C HIS A 29 -3.70 -10.56 6.28
N GLY A 30 -2.63 -10.67 7.06
CA GLY A 30 -1.63 -9.62 7.25
C GLY A 30 -0.91 -9.25 5.95
N GLY A 31 -0.56 -10.23 5.11
CA GLY A 31 0.02 -9.99 3.79
C GLY A 31 -0.91 -9.21 2.86
N TRP A 32 -2.20 -9.51 2.90
CA TRP A 32 -3.23 -8.82 2.11
C TRP A 32 -3.50 -7.39 2.58
N LEU A 33 -3.51 -7.15 3.88
CA LEU A 33 -3.65 -5.81 4.46
C LEU A 33 -2.38 -4.98 4.26
N ALA A 34 -1.21 -5.60 4.37
CA ALA A 34 0.09 -4.94 4.19
C ALA A 34 0.30 -4.45 2.77
N SER A 35 -0.20 -5.14 1.74
CA SER A 35 -0.08 -4.67 0.36
C SER A 35 -0.93 -3.43 0.07
N GLY A 36 -2.13 -3.35 0.66
CA GLY A 36 -2.96 -2.15 0.56
C GLY A 36 -2.34 -0.93 1.25
N GLN A 37 -1.78 -1.13 2.45
CA GLN A 37 -1.07 -0.07 3.19
C GLN A 37 0.18 0.40 2.45
N ARG A 38 0.93 -0.51 1.82
CA ARG A 38 2.11 -0.16 1.01
C ARG A 38 1.73 0.65 -0.22
N ALA A 39 0.68 0.27 -0.94
CA ALA A 39 0.20 1.03 -2.09
C ALA A 39 -0.18 2.46 -1.68
N ARG A 40 -0.87 2.62 -0.54
CA ARG A 40 -1.28 3.93 -0.03
C ARG A 40 -0.10 4.80 0.40
N SER A 41 0.83 4.23 1.18
CA SER A 41 2.05 4.93 1.57
C SER A 41 2.91 5.35 0.38
N ALA A 42 3.00 4.52 -0.67
CA ALA A 42 3.72 4.87 -1.89
C ALA A 42 3.01 6.00 -2.65
N ALA A 43 1.67 5.95 -2.75
CA ALA A 43 0.88 7.00 -3.38
C ALA A 43 1.12 8.36 -2.72
N ASP A 44 1.12 8.43 -1.40
CA ASP A 44 1.30 9.68 -0.65
C ASP A 44 2.70 10.29 -0.88
N ILE A 45 3.76 9.47 -0.85
CA ILE A 45 5.14 9.91 -1.12
C ILE A 45 5.25 10.44 -2.55
N VAL A 46 4.66 9.74 -3.52
CA VAL A 46 4.72 10.12 -4.93
C VAL A 46 3.94 11.41 -5.18
N ALA A 47 2.74 11.55 -4.60
CA ALA A 47 1.93 12.75 -4.71
C ALA A 47 2.67 13.98 -4.13
N LEU A 48 3.28 13.85 -2.95
CA LEU A 48 4.08 14.91 -2.36
C LEU A 48 5.32 15.25 -3.22
N ALA A 49 6.01 14.23 -3.73
CA ALA A 49 7.17 14.41 -4.60
C ALA A 49 6.82 15.09 -5.94
N ALA A 50 5.63 14.81 -6.47
CA ALA A 50 5.10 15.49 -7.64
C ALA A 50 4.71 16.94 -7.33
N ALA A 51 4.01 17.17 -6.22
CA ALA A 51 3.55 18.49 -5.81
C ALA A 51 4.72 19.44 -5.49
N GLN A 52 5.73 18.99 -4.76
CA GLN A 52 6.93 19.79 -4.46
C GLN A 52 7.67 20.16 -5.75
N ALA A 53 7.82 19.21 -6.69
CA ALA A 53 8.51 19.46 -7.94
C ALA A 53 7.76 20.47 -8.79
N HIS A 54 6.42 20.40 -8.81
CA HIS A 54 5.59 21.39 -9.50
C HIS A 54 5.67 22.78 -8.85
N ALA A 55 5.68 22.86 -7.52
CA ALA A 55 5.87 24.11 -6.78
C ALA A 55 7.24 24.76 -7.08
N ASP A 56 8.29 23.94 -7.28
CA ASP A 56 9.63 24.38 -7.65
C ASP A 56 9.76 24.72 -9.16
N GLY A 57 8.66 24.62 -9.94
CA GLY A 57 8.62 24.93 -11.37
C GLY A 57 9.12 23.80 -12.28
N ALA A 58 9.29 22.59 -11.75
CA ALA A 58 9.62 21.39 -12.53
C ALA A 58 8.38 20.59 -12.95
N ASP A 59 8.58 19.58 -13.78
CA ASP A 59 7.52 18.63 -14.16
C ASP A 59 7.23 17.67 -12.98
N GLY A 60 6.10 17.91 -12.32
CA GLY A 60 5.63 17.10 -11.19
C GLY A 60 5.35 15.65 -11.55
N CYS A 61 4.81 15.37 -12.74
CA CYS A 61 4.53 14.01 -13.18
C CYS A 61 5.82 13.23 -13.47
N ALA A 62 6.79 13.88 -14.10
CA ALA A 62 8.10 13.27 -14.35
C ALA A 62 8.81 12.92 -13.03
N GLN A 63 8.77 13.83 -12.05
CA GLN A 63 9.34 13.55 -10.72
C GLN A 63 8.57 12.50 -9.93
N GLY A 64 7.23 12.52 -10.00
CA GLY A 64 6.38 11.49 -9.43
C GLY A 64 6.72 10.10 -9.98
N GLY A 65 6.97 9.98 -11.28
CA GLY A 65 7.41 8.74 -11.91
C GLY A 65 8.70 8.19 -11.30
N ARG A 66 9.72 9.05 -11.13
CA ARG A 66 10.99 8.65 -10.48
C ARG A 66 10.79 8.26 -9.01
N ALA A 67 9.95 8.98 -8.29
CA ALA A 67 9.62 8.65 -6.90
C ALA A 67 8.88 7.31 -6.79
N ALA A 68 8.00 6.98 -7.74
CA ALA A 68 7.29 5.71 -7.76
C ALA A 68 8.27 4.55 -7.95
N GLU A 69 9.17 4.65 -8.94
CA GLU A 69 10.19 3.63 -9.21
C GLU A 69 11.09 3.37 -8.00
N GLN A 70 11.53 4.44 -7.31
CA GLN A 70 12.33 4.33 -6.08
C GLN A 70 11.58 3.63 -4.93
N ASN A 71 10.25 3.72 -4.91
CA ASN A 71 9.39 3.11 -3.90
C ASN A 71 8.81 1.75 -4.32
N ARG A 72 9.34 1.14 -5.39
CA ARG A 72 8.83 -0.13 -5.96
C ARG A 72 7.34 -0.07 -6.32
N ALA A 73 6.90 1.10 -6.75
CA ALA A 73 5.57 1.35 -7.25
C ALA A 73 5.66 1.74 -8.74
N ARG A 74 4.61 1.48 -9.49
CA ARG A 74 4.48 1.89 -10.88
C ARG A 74 3.46 3.01 -10.96
N LEU A 75 3.86 4.17 -11.47
CA LEU A 75 2.94 5.25 -11.78
C LEU A 75 2.06 4.81 -12.95
N VAL A 76 0.74 4.79 -12.77
CA VAL A 76 -0.22 4.41 -13.81
C VAL A 76 -1.01 5.60 -14.33
N GLU A 77 -1.19 6.62 -13.49
CA GLU A 77 -1.92 7.84 -13.84
C GLU A 77 -1.31 9.04 -13.11
N CYS A 78 -1.17 10.14 -13.83
CA CYS A 78 -0.77 11.44 -13.28
C CYS A 78 -1.58 12.52 -13.97
N GLU A 79 -2.40 13.22 -13.20
CA GLU A 79 -3.24 14.31 -13.69
C GLU A 79 -2.93 15.58 -12.90
N LEU A 80 -2.43 16.60 -13.59
CA LEU A 80 -2.23 17.94 -13.02
C LEU A 80 -3.43 18.81 -13.36
N THR A 81 -4.14 19.25 -12.34
CA THR A 81 -5.20 20.27 -12.43
C THR A 81 -4.66 21.58 -11.85
N SER A 82 -4.54 22.61 -12.67
CA SER A 82 -4.04 23.94 -12.25
C SER A 82 -5.08 25.03 -12.48
N GLY A 83 -5.22 25.94 -11.51
CA GLY A 83 -6.08 27.12 -11.53
C GLY A 83 -5.32 28.41 -11.17
N TYR A 84 -6.05 29.49 -10.85
CA TYR A 84 -5.45 30.80 -10.52
C TYR A 84 -4.68 30.76 -9.19
N GLY A 85 -3.41 30.37 -9.24
CA GLY A 85 -2.56 30.23 -8.05
C GLY A 85 -2.84 28.96 -7.23
N GLU A 86 -3.72 28.10 -7.73
CA GLU A 86 -4.08 26.82 -7.14
C GLU A 86 -3.55 25.69 -8.03
N PHE A 87 -3.08 24.60 -7.45
CA PHE A 87 -2.80 23.40 -8.22
C PHE A 87 -2.99 22.15 -7.39
N VAL A 88 -3.39 21.08 -8.06
CA VAL A 88 -3.63 19.77 -7.48
C VAL A 88 -3.15 18.72 -8.46
N ILE A 89 -2.32 17.81 -8.00
CA ILE A 89 -1.85 16.66 -8.77
C ILE A 89 -2.51 15.41 -8.19
N ASP A 90 -3.26 14.71 -9.05
CA ASP A 90 -3.80 13.38 -8.77
C ASP A 90 -2.82 12.32 -9.29
N ILE A 91 -2.40 11.43 -8.40
CA ILE A 91 -1.46 10.36 -8.68
C ILE A 91 -2.13 9.05 -8.37
N THR A 92 -2.11 8.12 -9.34
CA THR A 92 -2.42 6.71 -9.08
C THR A 92 -1.18 5.86 -9.28
N VAL A 93 -0.85 5.07 -8.27
CA VAL A 93 0.23 4.08 -8.30
C VAL A 93 -0.30 2.67 -8.17
N GLU A 94 0.46 1.73 -8.74
CA GLU A 94 0.22 0.31 -8.66
C GLU A 94 1.43 -0.38 -8.03
N VAL A 95 1.19 -1.20 -7.01
CA VAL A 95 2.22 -1.98 -6.29
C VAL A 95 1.91 -3.45 -6.42
N GLU A 96 2.94 -4.28 -6.56
CA GLU A 96 2.79 -5.74 -6.58
C GLU A 96 2.42 -6.27 -5.19
N VAL A 97 1.41 -7.12 -5.14
CA VAL A 97 0.94 -7.77 -3.90
C VAL A 97 1.77 -9.03 -3.67
N LEU A 98 2.43 -9.12 -2.52
CA LEU A 98 3.14 -10.32 -2.09
C LEU A 98 2.60 -10.82 -0.74
N PRO A 99 2.36 -12.15 -0.59
CA PRO A 99 2.56 -13.21 -1.59
C PRO A 99 1.45 -13.25 -2.67
N ALA A 100 1.81 -13.69 -3.88
CA ALA A 100 0.85 -13.87 -4.96
C ALA A 100 0.00 -15.13 -4.72
N ILE A 101 -1.28 -14.94 -4.44
CA ILE A 101 -2.24 -16.03 -4.24
C ILE A 101 -2.90 -16.36 -5.60
N PRO A 102 -3.02 -17.63 -6.01
CA PRO A 102 -3.83 -18.02 -7.16
C PRO A 102 -5.25 -17.44 -7.04
N ASP A 103 -5.81 -16.91 -8.13
CA ASP A 103 -7.13 -16.25 -8.19
C ASP A 103 -7.32 -14.94 -7.37
N ALA A 104 -6.26 -14.38 -6.79
CA ALA A 104 -6.29 -13.05 -6.18
C ALA A 104 -5.67 -11.96 -7.08
N PRO A 105 -6.06 -10.68 -6.91
CA PRO A 105 -5.41 -9.56 -7.59
C PRO A 105 -3.91 -9.55 -7.29
N ARG A 106 -3.08 -9.51 -8.35
CA ARG A 106 -1.61 -9.47 -8.24
C ARG A 106 -1.07 -8.09 -7.95
N THR A 107 -1.91 -7.07 -8.10
CA THR A 107 -1.56 -5.67 -7.90
C THR A 107 -2.58 -4.97 -7.02
N ALA A 108 -2.08 -4.05 -6.20
CA ALA A 108 -2.87 -3.14 -5.41
C ALA A 108 -2.69 -1.74 -6.01
N ARG A 109 -3.81 -1.07 -6.29
CA ARG A 109 -3.82 0.31 -6.75
C ARG A 109 -4.20 1.23 -5.60
N ALA A 110 -3.54 2.37 -5.52
CA ALA A 110 -3.90 3.45 -4.62
C ALA A 110 -3.71 4.78 -5.33
N SER A 111 -4.65 5.69 -5.10
CA SER A 111 -4.53 7.08 -5.53
C SER A 111 -4.31 7.99 -4.33
N ALA A 112 -3.54 9.05 -4.56
CA ALA A 112 -3.29 10.12 -3.62
C ALA A 112 -3.23 11.44 -4.38
N ARG A 113 -3.58 12.52 -3.68
CA ARG A 113 -3.71 13.85 -4.27
C ARG A 113 -2.96 14.85 -3.42
N ALA A 114 -2.14 15.68 -4.06
CA ALA A 114 -1.34 16.68 -3.36
C ALA A 114 -1.25 17.96 -4.19
N GLY A 115 -1.21 19.10 -3.49
CA GLY A 115 -1.15 20.40 -4.12
C GLY A 115 -1.47 21.52 -3.14
N ILE A 116 -1.47 22.75 -3.65
CA ILE A 116 -1.94 23.91 -2.90
C ILE A 116 -3.39 24.15 -3.30
N VAL A 117 -4.28 24.16 -2.32
CA VAL A 117 -5.65 24.65 -2.48
C VAL A 117 -5.74 25.98 -1.75
N SER A 118 -6.18 27.04 -2.44
CA SER A 118 -6.47 28.29 -1.77
C SER A 118 -7.73 28.08 -0.92
N ASP A 119 -7.61 28.15 0.40
CA ASP A 119 -8.76 28.12 1.30
C ASP A 119 -9.65 29.35 1.04
N VAL A 120 -10.63 29.21 0.15
CA VAL A 120 -11.83 30.07 0.11
C VAL A 120 -12.84 29.43 1.08
N SER A 121 -12.55 29.45 2.37
CA SER A 121 -13.53 29.12 3.40
C SER A 121 -13.32 29.97 4.66
N GLY A 122 -13.76 31.24 4.57
CA GLY A 122 -13.87 32.12 5.74
C GLY A 122 -14.52 33.46 5.43
N GLY A 123 -15.78 33.45 4.95
CA GLY A 123 -16.64 34.62 4.86
C GLY A 123 -17.92 34.39 5.66
#